data_AF-A0A9Q3ZM33-F1
#
_entry.id   AF-A0A9Q3ZM33-F1
#
_cell.length_a   1.000
_cell.length_b   1.000
_cell.length_c   1.000
_cell.angle_alpha   90.00
_cell.angle_beta   90.00
_cell.angle_gamma   90.00
#
_symmetry.space_group_name_H-M   'P 1'
#
loop_
_entity.id
_entity.type
_entity.pdbx_description
1 polymer ?
#
loop_
_entity_poly.entity_id
_entity_poly.type
_entity_poly.pdbx_seq_one_letter_code
_entity_poly.pdbx_strand_id
1 'polypeptide(L)'
;MPRISLPLLTALLTLFLAAPARAQSVDPHRLYEERCAGCHLPHAGDFVWQDLALTQEGLTGQRSGRSVAAMLEAGHGRLTPQDAAILLAHFDMIRASGQLFRQKCRACHVSARDLARHSLIMREDDLTGRYTDRDIAAFLVGHGRLTPEQVAQMLEVLKRATANR
;
A
#
# COMPACT_ATOMS: atom_id res chain seq x y z
N MET A 1 -64.27 7.76 -33.22
CA MET A 1 -63.31 8.22 -32.21
C MET A 1 -62.59 7.01 -31.61
N PRO A 2 -61.36 6.65 -32.02
CA PRO A 2 -60.61 5.59 -31.35
C PRO A 2 -59.72 6.15 -30.24
N ARG A 3 -59.78 5.49 -29.08
CA ARG A 3 -58.94 5.72 -27.90
C ARG A 3 -57.59 5.03 -28.11
N ILE A 4 -56.49 5.78 -27.98
CA ILE A 4 -55.13 5.22 -28.01
C ILE A 4 -54.74 4.91 -26.57
N SER A 5 -54.53 3.62 -26.29
CA SER A 5 -54.13 3.10 -24.98
C SER A 5 -52.65 3.36 -24.75
N LEU A 6 -52.35 4.03 -23.64
CA LEU A 6 -51.02 4.36 -23.14
C LEU A 6 -50.57 3.28 -22.13
N PRO A 7 -49.87 2.21 -22.54
CA PRO A 7 -48.87 1.66 -21.63
C PRO A 7 -47.73 0.96 -22.39
N LEU A 8 -46.74 1.70 -22.90
CA LEU A 8 -45.52 1.07 -23.40
C LEU A 8 -44.27 1.96 -23.30
N LEU A 9 -44.24 2.88 -22.33
CA LEU A 9 -43.12 3.80 -22.13
C LEU A 9 -42.50 3.74 -20.72
N THR A 10 -42.78 2.69 -19.96
CA THR A 10 -42.37 2.57 -18.55
C THR A 10 -41.45 1.39 -18.25
N ALA A 11 -40.95 0.68 -19.26
CA ALA A 11 -40.12 -0.52 -19.05
C ALA A 11 -38.64 -0.38 -19.44
N LEU A 12 -38.20 0.76 -20.01
CA LEU A 12 -36.83 0.91 -20.56
C LEU A 12 -35.91 1.85 -19.77
N LEU A 13 -36.32 2.31 -18.58
CA LEU A 13 -35.59 3.33 -17.80
C LEU A 13 -35.02 2.82 -16.47
N THR A 14 -34.79 1.51 -16.32
CA THR A 14 -34.19 0.93 -15.10
C THR A 14 -32.81 0.30 -15.35
N LEU A 15 -32.31 0.27 -16.59
CA LEU A 15 -31.07 -0.45 -16.92
C LEU A 15 -29.77 0.39 -16.82
N PHE A 16 -29.82 1.66 -16.41
CA PHE A 16 -28.69 2.58 -16.61
C PHE A 16 -27.95 3.09 -15.35
N LEU A 17 -28.16 2.50 -14.17
CA LEU A 17 -27.60 3.05 -12.91
C LEU A 17 -26.78 2.07 -12.06
N ALA A 18 -26.23 1.01 -12.66
CA ALA A 18 -25.14 0.26 -12.03
C ALA A 18 -23.80 0.93 -12.36
N ALA A 19 -23.55 2.12 -11.81
CA ALA A 19 -22.20 2.67 -11.78
C ALA A 19 -21.32 1.68 -10.97
N PRO A 20 -20.17 1.23 -11.49
CA PRO A 20 -19.28 0.38 -10.71
C PRO A 20 -18.85 1.19 -9.49
N ALA A 21 -19.23 0.73 -8.30
CA ALA A 21 -18.65 1.24 -7.08
C ALA A 21 -17.14 1.03 -7.17
N ARG A 22 -16.38 2.12 -7.30
CA ARG A 22 -14.93 2.04 -7.16
C ARG A 22 -14.67 1.65 -5.72
N ALA A 23 -14.37 0.38 -5.48
CA ALA A 23 -13.89 -0.09 -4.21
C ALA A 23 -12.68 0.78 -3.83
N GLN A 24 -12.83 1.61 -2.79
CA GLN A 24 -11.71 2.36 -2.24
C GLN A 24 -10.70 1.33 -1.75
N SER A 25 -9.49 1.35 -2.33
CA SER A 25 -8.40 0.52 -1.87
C SER A 25 -8.04 0.94 -0.45
N VAL A 26 -8.17 0.02 0.50
CA VAL A 26 -7.74 0.25 1.88
C VAL A 26 -6.24 0.55 1.89
N ASP A 27 -5.83 1.65 2.54
CA ASP A 27 -4.40 1.96 2.72
C ASP A 27 -3.79 0.95 3.70
N PRO A 28 -2.88 0.07 3.25
CA PRO A 28 -2.26 -0.94 4.10
C PRO A 28 -1.39 -0.32 5.22
N HIS A 29 -0.81 0.87 5.02
CA HIS A 29 -0.04 1.54 6.06
C HIS A 29 -0.95 2.00 7.19
N ARG A 30 -2.04 2.69 6.85
CA ARG A 30 -3.04 3.12 7.82
C ARG A 30 -3.68 1.93 8.53
N LEU A 31 -4.01 0.87 7.79
CA LEU A 31 -4.56 -0.35 8.37
C LEU A 31 -3.61 -0.95 9.42
N TYR A 32 -2.32 -1.02 9.12
CA TYR A 32 -1.31 -1.46 10.08
C TYR A 32 -1.24 -0.56 11.31
N GLU A 33 -1.19 0.76 11.11
CA GLU A 33 -1.09 1.74 12.21
C GLU A 33 -2.30 1.65 13.14
N GLU A 34 -3.50 1.49 12.59
CA GLU A 34 -4.74 1.42 13.37
C GLU A 34 -4.91 0.08 14.09
N ARG A 35 -4.47 -1.04 13.48
CA ARG A 35 -4.78 -2.39 13.97
C ARG A 35 -3.63 -3.11 14.66
N CYS A 36 -2.38 -2.71 14.40
CA CYS A 36 -1.19 -3.45 14.82
C CYS A 36 -0.23 -2.61 15.67
N ALA A 37 -0.05 -1.32 15.37
CA ALA A 37 0.96 -0.47 16.02
C ALA A 37 0.73 -0.22 17.53
N GLY A 38 -0.47 -0.51 18.05
CA GLY A 38 -0.73 -0.45 19.50
C GLY A 38 0.00 -1.53 20.31
N CYS A 39 0.43 -2.62 19.67
CA CYS A 39 1.16 -3.72 20.32
C CYS A 39 2.49 -4.07 19.64
N HIS A 40 2.65 -3.72 18.36
CA HIS A 40 3.87 -3.94 17.56
C HIS A 40 4.59 -2.63 17.30
N LEU A 41 5.77 -2.70 16.67
CA LEU A 41 6.53 -1.50 16.31
C LEU A 41 5.68 -0.52 15.49
N PRO A 42 5.84 0.81 15.67
CA PRO A 42 4.92 1.79 15.07
C PRO A 42 4.81 1.75 13.55
N HIS A 43 5.85 1.27 12.86
CA HIS A 43 5.90 1.21 11.40
C HIS A 43 6.03 -0.24 10.93
N ALA A 44 5.18 -0.63 9.97
CA ALA A 44 5.18 -1.97 9.39
C ALA A 44 6.55 -2.40 8.85
N GLY A 45 7.29 -1.46 8.26
CA GLY A 45 8.67 -1.69 7.80
C GLY A 45 9.58 -2.20 8.92
N ASP A 46 9.51 -1.58 10.09
CA ASP A 46 10.33 -1.98 11.22
C ASP A 46 9.90 -3.32 11.80
N PHE A 47 8.59 -3.52 11.95
CA PHE A 47 8.02 -4.79 12.40
C PHE A 47 8.44 -5.97 11.50
N VAL A 48 8.26 -5.85 10.18
CA VAL A 48 8.60 -6.94 9.24
C VAL A 48 10.08 -7.32 9.31
N TRP A 49 10.97 -6.35 9.48
CA TRP A 49 12.40 -6.60 9.46
C TRP A 49 12.99 -6.99 10.81
N GLN A 50 12.38 -6.57 11.92
CA GLN A 50 12.89 -6.83 13.27
C GLN A 50 12.19 -8.00 13.94
N ASP A 51 10.90 -8.20 13.68
CA ASP A 51 10.07 -9.17 14.41
C ASP A 51 9.64 -10.37 13.57
N LEU A 52 9.78 -10.30 12.24
CA LEU A 52 9.43 -11.41 11.35
C LEU A 52 10.68 -12.04 10.70
N ALA A 53 10.61 -13.34 10.41
CA ALA A 53 11.53 -14.08 9.56
C ALA A 53 10.83 -14.49 8.25
N LEU A 54 11.59 -14.65 7.17
CA LEU A 54 11.10 -15.28 5.95
C LEU A 54 11.53 -16.75 5.96
N THR A 55 10.58 -17.66 5.81
CA THR A 55 10.78 -19.11 5.77
C THR A 55 10.21 -19.70 4.48
N GLN A 56 10.35 -21.00 4.28
CA GLN A 56 9.72 -21.70 3.15
C GLN A 56 8.18 -21.60 3.17
N GLU A 57 7.58 -21.44 4.35
CA GLU A 57 6.14 -21.33 4.56
C GLU A 57 5.66 -19.86 4.55
N GLY A 58 6.55 -18.92 4.21
CA GLY A 58 6.28 -17.48 4.23
C GLY A 58 6.77 -16.79 5.50
N LEU A 59 6.11 -15.69 5.87
CA LEU A 59 6.48 -14.87 7.02
C LEU A 59 6.08 -15.54 8.35
N THR A 60 7.05 -15.64 9.26
CA THR A 60 6.85 -16.17 10.63
C THR A 60 7.33 -15.16 11.66
N GLY A 61 6.76 -15.17 12.87
CA GLY A 61 7.29 -14.36 13.97
C GLY A 61 8.62 -14.92 14.47
N GLN A 62 9.68 -14.10 14.54
CA GLN A 62 11.02 -14.56 14.95
C GLN A 62 11.03 -15.20 16.33
N ARG A 63 10.28 -14.63 17.29
CA ARG A 63 10.23 -15.14 18.66
C ARG A 63 9.28 -16.32 18.84
N SER A 64 8.18 -16.34 18.10
CA SER A 64 7.12 -17.33 18.29
C SER A 64 7.27 -18.54 17.38
N GLY A 65 7.99 -18.42 16.26
CA GLY A 65 8.03 -19.40 15.18
C GLY A 65 6.70 -19.57 14.43
N ARG A 66 5.65 -18.83 14.80
CA ARG A 66 4.30 -19.01 14.25
C ARG A 66 4.15 -18.27 12.93
N SER A 67 3.47 -18.90 11.97
CA SER A 67 3.08 -18.27 10.70
C SER A 67 2.24 -17.02 10.95
N VAL A 68 2.60 -15.93 10.28
CA VAL A 68 1.86 -14.66 10.33
C VAL A 68 0.48 -14.86 9.73
N ALA A 69 0.37 -15.53 8.58
CA ALA A 69 -0.91 -15.83 7.95
C ALA A 69 -1.86 -16.58 8.92
N ALA A 70 -1.38 -17.66 9.53
CA ALA A 70 -2.17 -18.44 10.49
C ALA A 70 -2.57 -17.63 11.73
N MET A 71 -1.72 -16.72 12.21
CA MET A 71 -2.07 -15.83 13.32
C MET A 71 -3.18 -14.84 12.95
N LEU A 72 -3.11 -14.23 11.76
CA LEU A 72 -4.12 -13.29 11.28
C LEU A 72 -5.46 -14.00 11.03
N GLU A 73 -5.44 -15.20 10.42
CA GLU A 73 -6.63 -16.05 10.22
C GLU A 73 -7.29 -16.45 11.54
N ALA A 74 -6.49 -16.72 12.58
CA ALA A 74 -7.00 -17.00 13.93
C ALA A 74 -7.55 -15.75 14.66
N GLY A 75 -7.57 -14.59 14.03
CA GLY A 75 -8.16 -13.35 14.55
C GLY A 75 -7.19 -12.42 15.28
N HIS A 76 -5.87 -12.65 15.20
CA HIS A 76 -4.88 -11.71 15.74
C HIS A 76 -5.01 -10.35 15.04
N GLY A 77 -5.10 -9.27 15.82
CA GLY A 77 -5.38 -7.92 15.32
C GLY A 77 -6.86 -7.62 15.03
N ARG A 78 -7.77 -8.59 15.25
CA ARG A 78 -9.24 -8.43 15.06
C ARG A 78 -9.59 -7.87 13.68
N LEU A 79 -8.94 -8.42 12.67
CA LEU A 79 -9.07 -8.03 11.26
C LEU A 79 -10.19 -8.80 10.59
N THR A 80 -10.78 -8.21 9.55
CA THR A 80 -11.56 -8.99 8.60
C THR A 80 -10.62 -9.88 7.76
N PRO A 81 -11.11 -10.97 7.13
CA PRO A 81 -10.28 -11.77 6.22
C PRO A 81 -9.67 -10.94 5.09
N GLN A 82 -10.39 -9.93 4.60
CA GLN A 82 -9.90 -9.02 3.57
C GLN A 82 -8.74 -8.15 4.08
N ASP A 83 -8.88 -7.54 5.26
CA ASP A 83 -7.82 -6.73 5.88
C ASP A 83 -6.57 -7.55 6.20
N ALA A 84 -6.75 -8.79 6.65
CA ALA A 84 -5.65 -9.73 6.88
C ALA A 84 -4.86 -10.00 5.59
N ALA A 85 -5.54 -10.25 4.48
CA ALA A 85 -4.91 -10.46 3.18
C ALA A 85 -4.15 -9.21 2.70
N ILE A 86 -4.73 -8.02 2.88
CA ILE A 86 -4.08 -6.73 2.56
C ILE A 86 -2.79 -6.55 3.36
N LEU A 87 -2.82 -6.81 4.67
CA LEU A 87 -1.64 -6.69 5.52
C LEU A 87 -0.57 -7.73 5.19
N LEU A 88 -0.95 -8.97 4.92
CA LEU A 88 0.00 -10.02 4.55
C LEU A 88 0.73 -9.66 3.24
N ALA A 89 -0.03 -9.27 2.21
CA ALA A 89 0.55 -8.78 0.96
C ALA A 89 1.46 -7.58 1.18
N HIS A 90 1.05 -6.65 2.05
CA HIS A 90 1.88 -5.50 2.40
C HIS A 90 3.22 -5.90 3.05
N PHE A 91 3.20 -6.85 3.98
CA PHE A 91 4.41 -7.36 4.64
C PHE A 91 5.34 -8.08 3.67
N ASP A 92 4.81 -8.90 2.76
CA ASP A 92 5.59 -9.58 1.74
C ASP A 92 6.30 -8.57 0.82
N MET A 93 5.60 -7.52 0.41
CA MET A 93 6.22 -6.46 -0.40
C MET A 93 7.28 -5.67 0.37
N ILE A 94 7.08 -5.41 1.67
CA ILE A 94 8.11 -4.81 2.52
C ILE A 94 9.35 -5.70 2.54
N ARG A 95 9.17 -7.02 2.68
CA ARG A 95 10.28 -7.97 2.65
C ARG A 95 10.98 -7.96 1.28
N ALA A 96 10.22 -8.00 0.19
CA ALA A 96 10.75 -7.97 -1.18
C ALA A 96 11.53 -6.68 -1.51
N SER A 97 11.22 -5.56 -0.84
CA SER A 97 11.95 -4.30 -1.02
C SER A 97 13.38 -4.30 -0.48
N GLY A 98 13.81 -5.38 0.19
CA GLY A 98 15.21 -5.57 0.60
C GLY A 98 15.77 -4.53 1.58
N GLN A 99 14.91 -3.81 2.31
CA GLN A 99 15.30 -2.71 3.20
C GLN A 99 15.96 -1.51 2.50
N LEU A 100 15.81 -1.32 1.19
CA LEU A 100 16.55 -0.29 0.46
C LEU A 100 16.36 1.12 1.08
N PHE A 101 15.14 1.47 1.48
CA PHE A 101 14.87 2.76 2.14
C PHE A 101 15.62 2.90 3.48
N ARG A 102 15.62 1.83 4.28
CA ARG A 102 16.33 1.81 5.56
C ARG A 102 17.83 1.98 5.36
N GLN A 103 18.40 1.35 4.35
CA GLN A 103 19.85 1.38 4.07
C GLN A 103 20.32 2.70 3.45
N LYS A 104 19.53 3.29 2.56
CA LYS A 104 19.95 4.44 1.73
C LYS A 104 19.35 5.77 2.14
N CYS A 105 18.17 5.77 2.75
CA CYS A 105 17.37 6.99 2.94
C CYS A 105 17.16 7.34 4.42
N ARG A 106 17.19 6.36 5.33
CA ARG A 106 16.81 6.56 6.74
C ARG A 106 17.76 7.44 7.54
N ALA A 107 18.99 7.63 7.07
CA ALA A 107 19.93 8.57 7.69
C ALA A 107 19.42 10.02 7.65
N CYS A 108 18.56 10.37 6.68
CA CYS A 108 18.02 11.73 6.51
C CYS A 108 16.49 11.79 6.53
N HIS A 109 15.81 10.66 6.32
CA HIS A 109 14.35 10.59 6.26
C HIS A 109 13.79 9.62 7.29
N VAL A 110 12.67 10.00 7.93
CA VAL A 110 12.03 9.15 8.95
C VAL A 110 11.47 7.87 8.33
N SER A 111 10.60 8.02 7.31
CA SER A 111 9.96 6.91 6.62
C SER A 111 9.65 7.26 5.16
N ALA A 112 9.45 6.23 4.32
CA ALA A 112 9.03 6.41 2.94
C ALA A 112 7.65 7.07 2.85
N ARG A 113 6.76 6.74 3.80
CA ARG A 113 5.43 7.34 3.91
C ARG A 113 5.51 8.82 4.22
N ASP A 114 6.31 9.24 5.19
CA ASP A 114 6.45 10.65 5.56
C ASP A 114 7.14 11.45 4.45
N LEU A 115 8.09 10.85 3.74
CA LEU A 115 8.67 11.46 2.56
C LEU A 115 7.61 11.66 1.47
N ALA A 116 6.83 10.62 1.17
CA ALA A 116 5.78 10.62 0.15
C ALA A 116 4.65 11.63 0.45
N ARG A 117 3.91 11.42 1.53
CA ARG A 117 3.85 12.41 2.61
C ARG A 117 3.97 13.89 2.25
N HIS A 118 5.11 14.44 2.62
CA HIS A 118 5.36 15.86 2.57
C HIS A 118 5.89 16.33 1.21
N SER A 119 6.56 15.48 0.45
CA SER A 119 7.41 15.95 -0.65
C SER A 119 7.04 15.43 -2.03
N LEU A 120 6.21 14.39 -2.13
CA LEU A 120 5.96 13.71 -3.41
C LEU A 120 4.49 13.80 -3.84
N ILE A 121 4.27 13.70 -5.14
CA ILE A 121 2.95 13.63 -5.76
C ILE A 121 3.00 12.70 -6.98
N MET A 122 1.91 11.99 -7.24
CA MET A 122 1.72 11.29 -8.51
C MET A 122 1.17 12.28 -9.53
N ARG A 123 1.83 12.40 -10.68
CA ARG A 123 1.30 13.08 -11.86
C ARG A 123 1.25 12.06 -12.97
N GLU A 124 0.04 11.76 -13.46
CA GLU A 124 -0.19 10.62 -14.34
C GLU A 124 0.32 9.34 -13.64
N ASP A 125 1.36 8.70 -14.17
CA ASP A 125 2.00 7.52 -13.56
C ASP A 125 3.41 7.78 -13.04
N ASP A 126 3.86 9.04 -13.11
CA ASP A 126 5.18 9.46 -12.69
C ASP A 126 5.17 10.09 -11.30
N LEU A 127 6.23 9.76 -10.56
CA LEU A 127 6.45 10.27 -9.22
C LEU A 127 7.30 11.54 -9.33
N THR A 128 6.72 12.67 -8.97
CA THR A 128 7.41 13.97 -9.04
C THR A 128 7.48 14.66 -7.68
N GLY A 129 8.40 15.61 -7.58
CA GLY A 129 8.50 16.51 -6.43
C GLY A 129 7.27 17.42 -6.36
N ARG A 130 6.53 17.36 -5.26
CA ARG A 130 5.26 18.09 -5.05
C ARG A 130 5.37 19.60 -5.30
N TYR A 131 6.47 20.20 -4.86
CA TYR A 131 6.67 21.66 -4.89
C TYR A 131 7.69 22.11 -5.94
N THR A 132 8.42 21.17 -6.54
CA THR A 132 9.55 21.46 -7.43
C THR A 132 9.36 20.92 -8.83
N ASP A 133 8.34 20.09 -9.04
CA ASP A 133 8.07 19.34 -10.27
C ASP A 133 9.25 18.48 -10.76
N ARG A 134 10.19 18.20 -9.86
CA ARG A 134 11.40 17.44 -10.17
C ARG A 134 11.05 15.98 -10.44
N ASP A 135 11.62 15.42 -11.51
CA ASP A 135 11.62 13.98 -11.74
C ASP A 135 12.40 13.27 -10.62
N ILE A 136 11.69 12.42 -9.87
CA ILE A 136 12.26 11.69 -8.73
C ILE A 136 13.17 10.55 -9.21
N ALA A 137 12.92 9.94 -10.36
CA ALA A 137 13.77 8.88 -10.90
C ALA A 137 15.19 9.41 -11.14
N ALA A 138 15.30 10.51 -11.90
CA ALA A 138 16.57 11.18 -12.16
C ALA A 138 17.21 11.72 -10.87
N PHE A 139 16.41 12.29 -9.96
CA PHE A 139 16.91 12.87 -8.72
C PHE A 139 17.56 11.83 -7.79
N LEU A 140 17.00 10.62 -7.72
CA LEU A 140 17.49 9.55 -6.84
C LEU A 140 18.90 9.06 -7.20
N VAL A 141 19.30 9.14 -8.47
CA VAL A 141 20.66 8.79 -8.91
C VAL A 141 21.71 9.66 -8.22
N GLY A 142 21.44 10.97 -8.10
CA GLY A 142 22.35 11.91 -7.44
C GLY A 142 22.17 11.97 -5.92
N HIS A 143 20.93 12.19 -5.47
CA HIS A 143 20.61 12.42 -4.06
C HIS A 143 20.75 11.15 -3.22
N GLY A 144 20.12 10.06 -3.67
CA GLY A 144 20.18 8.76 -3.00
C GLY A 144 21.42 7.95 -3.35
N ARG A 145 22.20 8.39 -4.36
CA ARG A 145 23.35 7.66 -4.91
C ARG A 145 22.97 6.21 -5.24
N LEU A 146 21.80 6.06 -5.85
CA LEU A 146 21.23 4.75 -6.21
C LEU A 146 21.70 4.33 -7.60
N THR A 147 21.93 3.02 -7.78
CA THR A 147 22.10 2.42 -9.12
C THR A 147 20.76 2.44 -9.88
N PRO A 148 20.74 2.24 -11.20
CA PRO A 148 19.49 2.17 -11.97
C PRO A 148 18.48 1.15 -11.42
N GLU A 149 18.95 -0.01 -10.99
CA GLU A 149 18.12 -1.08 -10.42
C GLU A 149 17.54 -0.65 -9.06
N GLN A 150 18.35 0.01 -8.23
CA GLN A 150 17.91 0.55 -6.95
C GLN A 150 16.93 1.72 -7.12
N VAL A 151 17.09 2.53 -8.17
CA VAL A 151 16.11 3.57 -8.51
C VAL A 151 14.77 2.93 -8.81
N ALA A 152 14.72 1.92 -9.70
CA ALA A 152 13.48 1.22 -10.01
C ALA A 152 12.83 0.64 -8.74
N GLN A 153 13.60 -0.06 -7.90
CA GLN A 153 13.09 -0.61 -6.65
C GLN A 153 12.58 0.47 -5.67
N MET A 154 13.29 1.59 -5.56
CA MET A 154 12.89 2.69 -4.68
C MET A 154 11.64 3.41 -5.19
N LEU A 155 11.50 3.59 -6.51
CA LEU A 155 10.30 4.18 -7.09
C LEU A 155 9.06 3.34 -6.76
N GLU A 156 9.14 2.02 -6.82
CA GLU A 156 8.02 1.14 -6.41
C GLU A 156 7.64 1.32 -4.93
N VAL A 157 8.62 1.52 -4.05
CA VAL A 157 8.37 1.81 -2.64
C VAL A 157 7.67 3.17 -2.47
N LEU A 158 8.19 4.21 -3.12
CA LEU A 158 7.68 5.58 -2.97
C LEU A 158 6.34 5.80 -3.68
N LYS A 159 6.11 5.22 -4.86
CA LYS A 159 4.82 5.24 -5.56
C LYS A 159 3.73 4.65 -4.71
N ARG A 160 3.95 3.48 -4.09
CA ARG A 160 2.99 2.87 -3.17
C ARG A 160 2.72 3.71 -1.93
N ALA A 161 3.77 4.30 -1.35
CA ALA A 161 3.65 5.23 -0.24
C ALA A 161 2.89 6.53 -0.61
N THR A 162 2.77 6.83 -1.91
CA THR A 162 2.09 8.02 -2.43
C THR A 162 0.65 7.72 -2.89
N ALA A 163 0.41 6.54 -3.48
CA ALA A 163 -0.87 6.13 -4.07
C ALA A 163 -1.95 5.80 -3.02
N ASN A 164 -1.56 5.31 -1.85
CA ASN A 164 -2.50 4.92 -0.78
C ASN A 164 -2.80 6.09 0.17
N ARG A 165 -3.03 7.30 -0.36
CA ARG A 165 -3.33 8.52 0.41
C ARG A 165 -4.77 8.96 0.28
#